data_AF-A0A4S8RSB7-F1
#
_entry.id   AF-A0A4S8RSB7-F1
#
_cell.length_a   1.000
_cell.length_b   1.000
_cell.length_c   1.000
_cell.angle_alpha   90.00
_cell.angle_beta   90.00
_cell.angle_gamma   90.00
#
_symmetry.space_group_name_H-M   'P 1'
#
loop_
_entity.id
_entity.type
_entity.pdbx_description
1 polymer ?
#
loop_
_entity_poly.entity_id
_entity_poly.type
_entity_poly.pdbx_seq_one_letter_code
_entity_poly.pdbx_strand_id
1 'polypeptide(L)' 'MLKIEVKSGESIERALKRYKRKYRNTKRLEQIRDRQEYTKKSVRRRKTIKTAEYREKYLNRENE' A
#
# COMPACT_ATOMS: atom_id res chain seq x y z
N MET A 1 1.44 -13.39 -10.72
CA MET A 1 0.66 -14.15 -9.72
C MET A 1 1.51 -14.26 -8.46
N LEU A 2 0.96 -14.00 -7.27
CA LEU A 2 1.75 -14.07 -6.04
C LEU A 2 2.00 -15.53 -5.68
N LYS A 3 3.24 -16.00 -5.84
CA LYS A 3 3.68 -17.33 -5.38
C LYS A 3 4.55 -17.20 -4.14
N ILE A 4 4.41 -18.15 -3.22
CA ILE A 4 5.31 -18.37 -2.10
C ILE A 4 5.75 -19.82 -2.11
N GLU A 5 7.04 -20.03 -1.93
CA GLU A 5 7.62 -21.36 -1.78
C GLU A 5 7.62 -21.72 -0.29
N VAL A 6 7.06 -22.89 0.01
CA VAL A 6 7.03 -23.50 1.34
C VAL A 6 8.14 -24.54 1.37
N LYS A 7 9.10 -24.39 2.29
CA LYS A 7 10.22 -25.34 2.45
C LYS A 7 9.82 -26.48 3.38
N SER A 8 10.47 -27.64 3.23
CA SER A 8 10.28 -28.79 4.13
C SER A 8 10.67 -28.42 5.57
N GLY A 9 9.72 -28.53 6.51
CA GLY A 9 9.88 -28.14 7.91
C GLY A 9 9.33 -26.75 8.27
N GLU A 10 8.81 -25.97 7.32
CA GLU A 10 8.12 -24.70 7.61
C GLU A 10 6.66 -24.96 8.02
N SER A 11 6.22 -24.38 9.15
CA SER A 11 4.81 -24.39 9.53
C SER A 11 3.95 -23.66 8.50
N ILE A 12 2.84 -24.28 8.09
CA ILE A 12 1.86 -23.73 7.14
C ILE A 12 1.42 -22.32 7.55
N GLU A 13 1.26 -22.05 8.85
CA GLU A 13 0.83 -20.75 9.35
C GLU A 13 1.85 -19.63 9.03
N ARG A 14 3.14 -19.95 9.07
CA ARG A 14 4.23 -19.02 8.75
C ARG A 14 4.24 -18.70 7.25
N ALA A 15 4.00 -19.69 6.40
CA ALA A 15 3.83 -19.49 4.96
C ALA A 15 2.62 -18.60 4.64
N LEU A 16 1.48 -18.81 5.30
CA LEU A 16 0.28 -17.98 5.16
C LEU A 16 0.52 -16.53 5.60
N LYS A 17 1.22 -16.32 6.72
CA LYS A 17 1.60 -14.96 7.18
C LYS A 17 2.48 -14.25 6.16
N ARG A 18 3.48 -14.95 5.58
CA ARG A 18 4.30 -14.40 4.49
C ARG A 18 3.46 -14.03 3.27
N TYR A 19 2.47 -14.87 2.92
CA TYR A 19 1.58 -14.59 1.79
C TYR A 19 0.74 -13.35 2.03
N LYS A 20 0.12 -13.26 3.20
CA LYS A 20 -0.67 -12.08 3.61
C LYS A 20 0.18 -10.81 3.59
N ARG A 21 1.43 -10.86 4.06
CA ARG A 21 2.36 -9.72 4.03
C ARG A 21 2.74 -9.35 2.59
N LYS A 22 3.06 -10.33 1.74
CA LYS A 22 3.39 -10.11 0.32
C LYS A 22 2.20 -9.51 -0.44
N TYR A 23 0.98 -9.98 -0.17
CA TYR A 23 -0.25 -9.43 -0.73
C TYR A 23 -0.49 -7.97 -0.31
N ARG A 24 -0.30 -7.66 0.98
CA ARG A 24 -0.41 -6.28 1.49
C ARG A 24 0.64 -5.36 0.88
N ASN A 25 1.90 -5.78 0.83
CA ASN A 25 3.00 -4.99 0.30
C ASN A 25 2.84 -4.68 -1.20
N THR A 26 2.29 -5.62 -1.96
CA THR A 26 2.01 -5.40 -3.39
C THR A 26 0.82 -4.49 -3.65
N LYS A 27 0.06 -4.11 -2.61
CA LYS A 27 -1.07 -3.17 -2.70
C LYS A 27 -2.09 -3.55 -3.78
N ARG A 28 -2.20 -4.83 -4.11
CA ARG A 28 -3.02 -5.29 -5.25
C ARG A 28 -4.49 -4.93 -5.09
N LEU A 29 -5.01 -5.00 -3.86
CA LEU A 29 -6.38 -4.63 -3.53
C LEU A 29 -6.64 -3.12 -3.65
N GLU A 30 -5.68 -2.29 -3.25
CA GLU A 30 -5.73 -0.83 -3.40
C GLU A 30 -5.76 -0.47 -4.89
N GLN A 31 -4.86 -1.07 -5.69
CA GLN A 31 -4.81 -0.85 -7.14
C GLN A 31 -6.10 -1.30 -7.86
N ILE A 32 -6.71 -2.40 -7.44
CA ILE A 32 -7.98 -2.86 -8.03
C ILE A 32 -9.08 -1.83 -7.73
N ARG A 33 -9.19 -1.37 -6.48
CA ARG A 33 -10.16 -0.35 -6.07
C ARG A 33 -9.96 0.97 -6.81
N ASP A 34 -8.71 1.44 -6.89
CA ASP A 34 -8.36 2.69 -7.58
C ASP A 34 -8.66 2.65 -9.09
N ARG A 35 -8.70 1.45 -9.68
CA ARG A 35 -8.99 1.23 -11.10
C ARG A 35 -10.46 0.97 -11.39
N GLN A 36 -11.32 0.89 -10.38
CA GLN A 36 -12.77 0.72 -10.59
C GLN A 36 -13.38 1.91 -11.32
N GLU A 37 -12.81 3.11 -11.13
CA GLU A 37 -13.28 4.34 -11.76
C GLU A 37 -12.13 5.14 -12.40
N TYR A 38 -12.44 5.89 -13.45
CA TYR A 38 -11.46 6.78 -14.07
C TYR A 38 -11.30 8.07 -13.26
N THR A 39 -10.11 8.26 -12.68
CA THR A 39 -9.74 9.53 -12.04
C THR A 39 -8.97 10.42 -13.01
N LYS A 40 -9.48 11.63 -13.30
CA LYS A 40 -8.79 12.65 -14.10
C LYS A 40 -7.42 13.01 -13.50
N LYS A 41 -6.42 13.25 -14.36
CA LYS A 41 -5.04 13.61 -13.94
C LYS A 41 -4.98 14.82 -12.99
N SER A 42 -5.81 15.84 -13.24
CA SER A 42 -5.89 17.04 -12.40
C SER A 42 -6.39 16.73 -10.98
N VAL A 43 -7.39 15.86 -10.85
CA VAL A 43 -7.95 15.43 -9.56
C VAL A 43 -6.92 14.63 -8.77
N ARG A 44 -6.18 13.73 -9.43
CA ARG A 44 -5.09 12.96 -8.80
C ARG A 44 -4.01 13.88 -8.26
N ARG A 45 -3.53 14.84 -9.08
CA ARG A 45 -2.49 15.81 -8.66
C ARG A 45 -2.93 16.64 -7.46
N ARG A 46 -4.18 17.10 -7.44
CA ARG A 46 -4.74 17.87 -6.32
C ARG A 46 -4.75 17.08 -5.01
N LYS A 47 -5.12 15.78 -5.06
CA LYS A 47 -5.09 14.91 -3.87
C LYS A 47 -3.65 14.77 -3.35
N THR A 48 -2.67 14.54 -4.23
CA THR A 48 -1.26 14.42 -3.84
C THR A 48 -0.73 15.67 -3.14
N ILE A 49 -0.99 16.86 -3.70
CA ILE A 49 -0.53 18.14 -3.12
C ILE A 49 -1.13 18.36 -1.73
N LYS A 50 -2.45 18.18 -1.58
CA LYS A 50 -3.12 18.32 -0.27
C LYS A 50 -2.53 17.39 0.80
N THR A 51 -2.25 16.13 0.43
CA THR A 51 -1.63 15.18 1.36
C THR A 51 -0.19 15.59 1.72
N ALA A 52 0.57 16.14 0.77
CA ALA A 52 1.92 16.63 1.03
C ALA A 52 1.92 17.84 1.99
N GLU A 53 1.08 18.84 1.73
CA GLU A 53 0.93 20.02 2.59
C GLU A 53 0.53 19.63 4.03
N TYR A 54 -0.40 18.68 4.17
CA TYR A 54 -0.80 18.18 5.48
C TYR A 54 0.37 17.52 6.22
N ARG A 55 1.16 16.68 5.52
CA ARG A 55 2.32 15.99 6.10
C ARG A 55 3.43 16.97 6.49
N GLU A 56 3.68 17.97 5.66
CA GLU A 56 4.67 19.01 5.93
C GLU A 56 4.30 19.80 7.20
N LYS A 57 3.05 20.26 7.28
CA LYS A 57 2.54 20.96 8.48
C LYS A 57 2.64 20.11 9.75
N TYR A 58 2.37 18.81 9.64
CA TYR A 58 2.50 17.88 10.76
C TYR A 58 3.95 17.78 11.24
N LEU A 59 4.89 17.59 10.31
CA LEU A 59 6.32 17.47 10.64
C LEU A 59 6.90 18.77 11.22
N ASN A 60 6.54 19.93 10.67
CA ASN A 60 7.02 21.22 11.18
C ASN A 60 6.55 21.45 12.62
N ARG A 61 5.31 21.05 12.96
CA ARG A 61 4.78 21.12 14.32
C ARG A 61 5.50 20.17 15.30
N GLU A 62 5.97 19.01 14.85
CA GLU A 62 6.73 18.09 15.71
C GLU A 62 8.18 18.54 15.94
N ASN A 63 8.74 19.35 15.04
CA ASN A 63 10.11 19.84 15.13
C ASN A 63 10.25 21.16 15.91
N GLU A 64 9.14 21.88 16.13
CA GLU A 64 9.03 23.02 17.05
C GLU A 64 8.84 22.56 18.50
#